data_AF-A0A1W2AX43-F1
#
_entry.id   AF-A0A1W2AX43-F1
#
_cell.length_a   1.000
_cell.length_b   1.000
_cell.length_c   1.000
_cell.angle_alpha   90.00
_cell.angle_beta   90.00
_cell.angle_gamma   90.00
#
_symmetry.space_group_name_H-M   'P 1'
#
loop_
_entity.id
_entity.type
_entity.pdbx_description
1 polymer ?
#
loop_
_entity_poly.entity_id
_entity_poly.type
_entity_poly.pdbx_seq_one_letter_code
_entity_poly.pdbx_strand_id
1 'polypeptide(L)'
;MKLHDQAKTVAVLLRAIAIAAPAFGLSGCFSVDGTSFQPQPLAEVAASPAPVSTTAVPTGPVNTGRYPTFGGPLTAANVQMENTDAAKIEARMTALSAARRSGSVTEAEYQRRLAELRRLASEHGAATEAEISN
;
A
#
# COMPACT_ATOMS: atom_id res chain seq x y z
N MET A 1 -13.32 58.78 14.95
CA MET A 1 -12.05 58.73 14.18
C MET A 1 -11.41 57.34 14.09
N LYS A 2 -12.16 56.22 14.18
CA LYS A 2 -11.60 54.84 14.12
C LYS A 2 -11.88 54.07 12.82
N LEU A 3 -12.69 54.62 11.91
CA LEU A 3 -13.06 53.95 10.65
C LEU A 3 -12.08 54.25 9.49
N HIS A 4 -11.38 55.38 9.54
CA HIS A 4 -10.46 55.80 8.47
C HIS A 4 -9.10 55.08 8.51
N ASP A 5 -8.77 54.46 9.65
CA ASP A 5 -7.50 53.76 9.87
C ASP A 5 -7.59 52.30 9.40
N GLN A 6 -8.72 51.63 9.70
CA GLN A 6 -9.00 50.24 9.30
C GLN A 6 -9.01 50.03 7.77
N ALA A 7 -9.50 51.03 7.00
CA ALA A 7 -9.54 50.94 5.54
C ALA A 7 -8.14 50.99 4.89
N LYS A 8 -7.18 51.69 5.53
CA LYS A 8 -5.80 51.77 5.04
C LYS A 8 -5.02 50.50 5.38
N THR A 9 -5.25 49.93 6.56
CA THR A 9 -4.64 48.65 6.98
C THR A 9 -5.07 47.49 6.09
N VAL A 10 -6.36 47.41 5.73
CA VAL A 10 -6.86 46.38 4.80
C VAL A 10 -6.29 46.56 3.39
N ALA A 11 -6.15 47.80 2.91
CA ALA A 11 -5.58 48.07 1.58
C ALA A 11 -4.07 47.77 1.48
N VAL A 12 -3.31 47.89 2.57
CA VAL A 12 -1.89 47.50 2.64
C VAL A 12 -1.74 45.97 2.72
N LEU A 13 -2.63 45.29 3.46
CA LEU A 13 -2.65 43.83 3.55
C LEU A 13 -3.08 43.15 2.23
N LEU A 14 -3.99 43.76 1.47
CA LEU A 14 -4.44 43.24 0.17
C LEU A 14 -3.43 43.43 -0.98
N ARG A 15 -2.42 44.30 -0.82
CA ARG A 15 -1.35 44.51 -1.81
C ARG A 15 -0.07 43.72 -1.55
N ALA A 16 0.03 42.99 -0.44
CA ALA A 16 1.25 42.27 -0.04
C ALA A 16 1.25 40.75 -0.35
N ILE A 17 0.19 40.20 -0.98
CA ILE A 17 0.10 38.77 -1.34
C ILE A 17 0.10 38.59 -2.87
N ALA A 18 0.91 39.38 -3.56
CA ALA A 18 1.28 39.13 -4.93
C ALA A 18 2.81 39.07 -5.01
N ILE A 19 3.30 38.02 -5.68
CA ILE A 19 4.71 37.69 -5.97
C ILE A 19 5.35 36.72 -4.95
N ALA A 20 5.06 35.44 -5.14
CA ALA A 20 6.08 34.38 -5.15
C ALA A 20 5.43 33.13 -5.75
N ALA A 21 5.50 32.99 -7.06
CA ALA A 21 5.24 31.72 -7.73
C ALA A 21 6.53 30.87 -7.63
N PRO A 22 6.60 29.81 -6.81
CA PRO A 22 7.64 28.83 -6.99
C PRO A 22 7.29 28.02 -8.24
N ALA A 23 7.98 28.32 -9.33
CA ALA A 23 8.15 27.37 -10.42
C ALA A 23 8.89 26.15 -9.87
N PHE A 24 8.16 25.13 -9.43
CA PHE A 24 8.70 23.81 -9.19
C PHE A 24 9.08 23.20 -10.54
N GLY A 25 10.32 23.47 -10.95
CA GLY A 25 10.95 22.81 -12.09
C GLY A 25 11.46 21.42 -11.71
N LEU A 26 11.09 20.46 -12.56
CA LEU A 26 11.85 19.28 -13.00
C LEU A 26 12.36 18.29 -11.94
N SER A 27 11.71 17.13 -11.83
CA SER A 27 12.40 15.83 -11.99
C SER A 27 11.39 14.70 -12.13
N GLY A 28 11.32 14.12 -13.32
CA GLY A 28 10.47 12.98 -13.63
C GLY A 28 10.61 12.57 -15.10
N CYS A 29 11.83 12.34 -15.56
CA CYS A 29 12.05 11.66 -16.83
C CYS A 29 11.76 10.17 -16.62
N PHE A 30 10.62 9.69 -17.13
CA PHE A 30 10.55 8.32 -17.63
C PHE A 30 10.09 8.39 -19.09
N SER A 31 11.00 8.77 -19.98
CA SER A 31 10.84 8.42 -21.39
C SER A 31 11.11 6.93 -21.49
N VAL A 32 10.05 6.12 -21.60
CA VAL A 32 10.20 4.77 -22.12
C VAL A 32 10.43 4.93 -23.61
N ASP A 33 11.69 4.92 -24.03
CA ASP A 33 12.01 4.86 -25.45
C ASP A 33 11.45 3.54 -25.99
N GLY A 34 10.55 3.67 -26.97
CA GLY A 34 9.86 2.58 -27.63
C GLY A 34 10.77 1.79 -28.58
N THR A 35 11.90 1.29 -28.09
CA THR A 35 12.74 0.35 -28.81
C THR A 35 12.39 -1.08 -28.39
N SER A 36 11.49 -1.66 -29.17
CA SER A 36 11.32 -3.10 -29.42
C SER A 36 11.28 -4.03 -28.19
N PHE A 37 10.07 -4.46 -27.83
CA PHE A 37 9.88 -5.80 -27.28
C PHE A 37 10.39 -6.79 -28.33
N GLN A 38 11.64 -7.24 -28.19
CA GLN A 38 12.06 -8.48 -28.81
C GLN A 38 11.29 -9.60 -28.12
N PRO A 39 10.51 -10.43 -28.84
CA PRO A 39 9.95 -11.63 -28.24
C PRO A 39 11.14 -12.50 -27.82
N GLN A 40 11.39 -12.56 -26.51
CA GLN A 40 12.19 -13.63 -25.93
C GLN A 40 11.54 -14.94 -26.41
N PRO A 41 12.31 -15.91 -26.94
CA PRO A 41 11.75 -17.22 -27.23
C PRO A 41 11.06 -17.71 -25.96
N LEU A 42 9.83 -18.23 -26.08
CA LEU A 42 9.12 -18.86 -24.98
C LEU A 42 10.06 -19.92 -24.39
N ALA A 43 10.74 -19.58 -23.30
CA ALA A 43 11.22 -20.59 -22.39
C ALA A 43 9.93 -21.25 -21.90
N GLU A 44 9.70 -22.46 -22.41
CA GLU A 44 8.67 -23.35 -21.95
C GLU A 44 8.84 -23.46 -20.45
N VAL A 45 8.04 -22.70 -19.70
CA VAL A 45 7.90 -22.90 -18.27
C VAL A 45 7.31 -24.28 -18.18
N ALA A 46 8.17 -25.26 -17.91
CA ALA A 46 7.77 -26.59 -17.55
C ALA A 46 6.86 -26.47 -16.32
N ALA A 47 5.57 -26.36 -16.59
CA ALA A 47 4.51 -26.44 -15.61
C ALA A 47 4.44 -27.90 -15.16
N SER A 48 5.42 -28.29 -14.35
CA SER A 48 5.30 -29.48 -13.53
C SER A 48 5.02 -28.99 -12.11
N PRO A 49 3.76 -28.97 -11.65
CA PRO A 49 3.51 -28.81 -10.23
C PRO A 49 4.12 -30.02 -9.54
N ALA A 50 5.28 -29.83 -8.91
CA ALA A 50 5.80 -30.83 -7.99
C ALA A 50 4.72 -31.09 -6.92
N PRO A 51 4.43 -32.36 -6.58
CA PRO A 51 3.41 -32.66 -5.60
C PRO A 51 3.77 -31.98 -4.28
N VAL A 52 2.88 -31.12 -3.81
CA VAL A 52 3.00 -30.48 -2.50
C VAL A 52 2.80 -31.53 -1.42
N SER A 53 3.89 -31.95 -0.78
CA SER A 53 3.82 -32.81 0.40
C SER A 53 3.19 -32.03 1.55
N THR A 54 1.97 -32.41 1.93
CA THR A 54 1.18 -31.84 3.05
C THR A 54 1.68 -32.32 4.42
N THR A 55 2.99 -32.48 4.59
CA THR A 55 3.54 -32.93 5.86
C THR A 55 3.42 -31.79 6.88
N ALA A 56 2.68 -32.06 7.95
CA ALA A 56 2.46 -31.15 9.06
C ALA A 56 3.80 -30.61 9.59
N VAL A 57 3.88 -29.29 9.76
CA VAL A 57 5.04 -28.63 10.36
C VAL A 57 5.16 -29.11 11.81
N PRO A 58 6.32 -29.66 12.22
CA PRO A 58 6.52 -29.98 13.63
C PRO A 58 6.51 -28.68 14.44
N THR A 59 5.51 -28.52 15.31
CA THR A 59 5.46 -27.40 16.27
C THR A 59 6.43 -27.69 17.41
N GLY A 60 7.70 -27.36 17.21
CA GLY A 60 8.74 -27.50 18.23
C GLY A 60 10.06 -28.08 17.72
N PRO A 61 11.08 -28.14 18.58
CA PRO A 61 12.39 -28.67 18.22
C PRO A 61 12.31 -30.13 17.80
N VAL A 62 12.81 -30.45 16.61
CA VAL A 62 12.93 -31.82 16.13
C VAL A 62 14.20 -32.42 16.72
N ASN A 63 14.06 -33.53 17.44
CA ASN A 63 15.20 -34.16 18.11
C ASN A 63 15.97 -35.04 17.11
N THR A 64 17.10 -34.54 16.61
CA THR A 64 17.95 -35.25 15.63
C THR A 64 19.03 -36.13 16.29
N GLY A 65 18.91 -36.38 17.60
CA GLY A 65 19.79 -37.27 18.37
C GLY A 65 21.09 -36.63 18.87
N ARG A 66 21.49 -35.45 18.38
CA ARG A 66 22.67 -34.71 18.90
C ARG A 66 22.35 -33.30 19.41
N TYR A 67 21.51 -32.54 18.70
CA TYR A 67 20.93 -31.28 19.18
C TYR A 67 19.52 -31.10 18.61
N PRO A 68 18.60 -30.44 19.34
CA PRO A 68 17.31 -30.05 18.79
C PRO A 68 17.50 -29.11 17.59
N THR A 69 16.83 -29.40 16.47
CA THR A 69 16.86 -28.55 15.28
C THR A 69 15.49 -27.94 15.03
N PHE A 70 15.46 -26.67 14.60
CA PHE A 70 14.25 -25.97 14.14
C PHE A 70 14.14 -25.94 12.61
N GLY A 71 15.18 -26.42 11.91
CA GLY A 71 15.33 -26.35 10.46
C GLY A 71 14.57 -27.44 9.69
N GLY A 72 13.35 -27.79 10.09
CA GLY A 72 12.45 -28.53 9.21
C GLY A 72 12.19 -27.72 7.94
N PRO A 73 11.84 -28.35 6.79
CA PRO A 73 11.50 -27.60 5.59
C PRO A 73 10.40 -26.59 5.96
N LEU A 74 10.69 -25.29 5.81
CA LEU A 74 9.70 -24.26 6.06
C LEU A 74 8.63 -24.39 4.98
N THR A 75 7.54 -25.09 5.28
CA THR A 75 6.27 -25.04 4.53
C THR A 75 5.52 -23.74 4.85
N ALA A 76 6.25 -22.63 5.04
CA ALA A 76 5.70 -21.31 4.80
C ALA A 76 5.54 -21.18 3.29
N ALA A 77 4.51 -21.82 2.75
CA ALA A 77 4.06 -21.54 1.40
C ALA A 77 3.73 -20.04 1.38
N ASN A 78 4.60 -19.25 0.76
CA ASN A 78 4.19 -17.93 0.29
C ASN A 78 2.91 -18.18 -0.50
N VAL A 79 1.78 -17.62 -0.03
CA VAL A 79 0.53 -17.66 -0.80
C VAL A 79 0.84 -16.97 -2.12
N GLN A 80 1.03 -17.77 -3.16
CA GLN A 80 1.27 -17.23 -4.49
C GLN A 80 -0.07 -16.70 -4.99
N MET A 81 -0.09 -15.42 -5.35
CA MET A 81 -1.29 -14.80 -5.88
C MET A 81 -1.73 -15.56 -7.14
N GLU A 82 -2.91 -16.16 -7.09
CA GLU A 82 -3.46 -16.84 -8.26
C GLU A 82 -3.98 -15.83 -9.29
N ASN A 83 -4.08 -16.25 -10.55
CA ASN A 83 -4.60 -15.42 -11.64
C ASN A 83 -5.99 -14.84 -11.33
N THR A 84 -6.82 -15.59 -10.60
CA THR A 84 -8.17 -15.13 -10.21
C THR A 84 -8.12 -13.99 -9.20
N ASP A 85 -7.12 -13.99 -8.30
CA ASP A 85 -6.94 -12.94 -7.31
C ASP A 85 -6.33 -11.69 -7.93
N ALA A 86 -5.40 -11.85 -8.88
CA ALA A 86 -4.91 -10.74 -9.68
C ALA A 86 -6.05 -10.01 -10.40
N ALA A 87 -6.94 -10.75 -11.07
CA ALA A 87 -8.11 -10.19 -11.76
C ALA A 87 -9.06 -9.44 -10.80
N LYS A 88 -9.26 -9.95 -9.58
CA LYS A 88 -10.07 -9.25 -8.55
C LYS A 88 -9.42 -7.93 -8.14
N ILE A 89 -8.10 -7.89 -8.00
CA ILE A 89 -7.37 -6.66 -7.64
C ILE A 89 -7.48 -5.64 -8.78
N GLU A 90 -7.28 -6.05 -10.02
CA GLU A 90 -7.45 -5.17 -11.19
C GLU A 90 -8.85 -4.55 -11.27
N ALA A 91 -9.89 -5.37 -11.06
CA ALA A 91 -11.27 -4.90 -11.03
C ALA A 91 -11.51 -3.88 -9.92
N ARG A 92 -10.97 -4.13 -8.71
CA ARG A 92 -11.06 -3.20 -7.57
C ARG A 92 -10.35 -1.87 -7.86
N MET A 93 -9.15 -1.92 -8.44
CA MET A 93 -8.38 -0.72 -8.77
C MET A 93 -9.06 0.11 -9.87
N THR A 94 -9.66 -0.55 -10.86
CA THR A 94 -10.43 0.09 -11.92
C THR A 94 -11.68 0.78 -11.35
N ALA A 95 -12.43 0.07 -10.51
CA ALA A 95 -13.61 0.63 -9.84
C ALA A 95 -13.26 1.82 -8.94
N LEU A 96 -12.16 1.73 -8.18
CA LEU A 96 -11.66 2.83 -7.35
C LEU A 96 -11.25 4.04 -8.20
N SER A 97 -10.58 3.81 -9.32
CA SER A 97 -10.16 4.87 -10.23
C SER A 97 -11.37 5.57 -10.86
N ALA A 98 -12.38 4.81 -11.27
CA ALA A 98 -13.64 5.36 -11.77
C ALA A 98 -14.36 6.18 -10.69
N ALA A 99 -14.46 5.66 -9.47
CA ALA A 99 -15.08 6.35 -8.33
C ALA A 99 -14.36 7.66 -7.96
N ARG A 100 -13.03 7.70 -8.07
CA ARG A 100 -12.25 8.93 -7.87
C ARG A 100 -12.50 9.94 -8.99
N ARG A 101 -12.54 9.48 -10.25
CA ARG A 101 -12.80 10.34 -11.41
C ARG A 101 -14.22 10.91 -11.43
N SER A 102 -15.20 10.15 -10.96
CA SER A 102 -16.58 10.60 -10.83
C SER A 102 -16.82 11.48 -9.60
N GLY A 103 -15.85 11.61 -8.69
CA GLY A 103 -15.99 12.34 -7.44
C GLY A 103 -16.86 11.63 -6.40
N SER A 104 -17.17 10.35 -6.59
CA SER A 104 -18.00 9.59 -5.64
C SER A 104 -17.24 9.19 -4.37
N VAL A 105 -15.91 9.25 -4.37
CA VAL A 105 -15.11 9.18 -3.15
C VAL A 105 -15.13 10.55 -2.49
N THR A 106 -16.03 10.74 -1.53
CA THR A 106 -16.21 12.02 -0.84
C THR A 106 -15.17 12.20 0.28
N GLU A 107 -14.82 13.45 0.58
CA GLU A 107 -13.92 13.80 1.70
C GLU A 107 -14.45 13.25 3.04
N ALA A 108 -15.78 13.29 3.24
CA ALA A 108 -16.40 12.77 4.47
C ALA A 108 -16.17 11.25 4.66
N GLU A 109 -16.24 10.47 3.57
CA GLU A 109 -15.98 9.04 3.64
C GLU A 109 -14.50 8.73 3.91
N TYR A 110 -13.59 9.50 3.31
CA TYR A 110 -12.16 9.41 3.60
C TYR A 110 -11.89 9.65 5.10
N GLN A 111 -12.45 10.73 5.66
CA GLN A 111 -12.30 11.05 7.08
C GLN A 111 -12.88 9.94 7.98
N ARG A 112 -14.01 9.34 7.60
CA ARG A 112 -14.59 8.19 8.32
C ARG A 112 -13.62 7.00 8.35
N ARG A 113 -13.07 6.60 7.20
CA ARG A 113 -12.10 5.48 7.10
C ARG A 113 -10.82 5.79 7.87
N LEU A 114 -10.36 7.03 7.84
CA LEU A 114 -9.19 7.46 8.58
C LEU A 114 -9.38 7.35 10.10
N ALA A 115 -10.55 7.73 10.61
CA ALA A 115 -10.90 7.57 12.02
C ALA A 115 -10.92 6.08 12.43
N GLU A 116 -11.50 5.23 11.59
CA GLU A 116 -11.51 3.77 11.81
C GLU A 116 -10.10 3.18 11.86
N LEU A 117 -9.22 3.55 10.91
CA LEU A 117 -7.83 3.08 10.88
C LEU A 117 -7.05 3.52 12.12
N ARG A 118 -7.26 4.75 12.60
CA ARG A 118 -6.64 5.22 13.85
C ARG A 118 -7.11 4.41 15.06
N ARG A 119 -8.41 4.13 15.13
CA ARG A 119 -8.98 3.28 16.19
C ARG A 119 -8.38 1.88 16.15
N LEU A 120 -8.34 1.26 14.97
CA LEU A 120 -7.75 -0.06 14.78
C LEU A 120 -6.28 -0.08 15.22
N ALA A 121 -5.49 0.92 14.83
CA ALA A 121 -4.09 1.03 15.23
C ALA A 121 -3.90 1.14 16.75
N SER A 122 -4.80 1.85 17.47
CA SER A 122 -4.73 1.94 18.93
C SER A 122 -5.16 0.64 19.64
N GLU A 123 -6.14 -0.07 19.09
CA GLU A 123 -6.73 -1.24 19.75
C GLU A 123 -5.91 -2.52 19.46
N HIS A 124 -5.39 -2.68 18.24
CA HIS A 124 -4.76 -3.94 17.83
C HIS A 124 -3.46 -4.26 18.57
N GLY A 125 -2.62 -3.27 18.88
CA GLY A 125 -1.35 -3.51 19.58
C GLY A 125 -1.59 -4.12 20.96
N ALA A 126 -2.40 -3.43 21.78
CA ALA A 126 -2.74 -3.89 23.12
C ALA A 126 -3.56 -5.19 23.11
N ALA A 127 -4.45 -5.39 22.14
CA ALA A 127 -5.22 -6.64 22.01
C ALA A 127 -4.31 -7.84 21.69
N THR A 128 -3.32 -7.66 20.80
CA THR A 128 -2.35 -8.71 20.46
C THR A 128 -1.45 -9.03 21.64
N GLU A 129 -1.01 -8.03 22.40
CA GLU A 129 -0.24 -8.22 23.63
C GLU A 129 -1.03 -8.98 24.70
N ALA A 130 -2.32 -8.66 24.89
CA ALA A 130 -3.18 -9.37 25.82
C ALA A 130 -3.35 -10.85 25.45
N GLU A 131 -3.50 -11.17 24.16
CA GLU A 131 -3.60 -12.56 23.66
C GLU A 131 -2.32 -13.36 23.89
N ILE A 132 -1.13 -12.74 23.76
CA ILE A 132 0.16 -13.41 24.00
C ILE A 132 0.42 -13.64 25.50
N SER A 133 -0.14 -12.78 26.36
CA SER A 133 0.09 -12.84 27.81
C SER A 133 -0.73 -13.92 28.54
N ASN A 134 -1.65 -14.61 27.87
CA ASN A 134 -2.49 -15.68 28.41
C ASN A 134 -1.85 -17.06 28.22
#